data_AF-A0A8S9ZRX9-F1
#
_entry.id   AF-A0A8S9ZRX9-F1
#
_cell.length_a   1.000
_cell.length_b   1.000
_cell.length_c   1.000
_cell.angle_alpha   90.00
_cell.angle_beta   90.00
_cell.angle_gamma   90.00
#
_symmetry.space_group_name_H-M   'P 1'
#
loop_
_entity.id
_entity.type
_entity.pdbx_description
1 polymer ?
#
loop_
_entity_poly.entity_id
_entity_poly.type
_entity_poly.pdbx_seq_one_letter_code
_entity_poly.pdbx_strand_id
1 'polypeptide(L)'
;MRVIDEIACFLNCSILNLANRLDDPQTRILVLKNFIDRKVQTTYLNKDLQKEIFKIGGITRKGANRIRAYGHLRSSFNVTISQHFYSRHRIRLRYPYLNCIIDRKIYEKDRFYPIEVLEFVDEESQNVTSLSSKFFNNVKISPPNCSEDEMEIYRGDLSQNW
;
A
#
# COMPACT_ATOMS: atom_id res chain seq x y z
N MET A 1 1.90 9.06 -0.32
CA MET A 1 2.66 9.04 -1.61
C MET A 1 2.17 7.89 -2.52
N ARG A 2 2.14 8.01 -3.86
CA ARG A 2 1.70 6.90 -4.75
C ARG A 2 2.75 5.79 -4.81
N VAL A 3 2.32 4.53 -4.74
CA VAL A 3 3.25 3.38 -4.79
C VAL A 3 4.02 3.32 -6.11
N ILE A 4 3.36 3.61 -7.24
CA ILE A 4 3.98 3.60 -8.56
C ILE A 4 5.13 4.59 -8.68
N ASP A 5 4.96 5.79 -8.13
CA ASP A 5 5.95 6.87 -8.20
C ASP A 5 7.14 6.58 -7.28
N GLU A 6 6.87 6.04 -6.09
CA GLU A 6 7.92 5.69 -5.13
C GLU A 6 8.79 4.53 -5.60
N ILE A 7 8.21 3.49 -6.21
CA ILE A 7 9.01 2.39 -6.80
C ILE A 7 9.82 2.92 -8.00
N ALA A 8 9.24 3.75 -8.86
CA ALA A 8 9.95 4.34 -9.99
C ALA A 8 11.14 5.19 -9.52
N CYS A 9 10.94 6.00 -8.47
CA CYS A 9 11.97 6.79 -7.82
C CYS A 9 13.08 5.91 -7.22
N PHE A 10 12.71 4.88 -6.45
CA PHE A 10 13.65 3.94 -5.84
C PHE A 10 14.53 3.22 -6.88
N LEU A 11 13.96 2.86 -8.02
CA LEU A 11 14.69 2.23 -9.12
C LEU A 11 15.42 3.22 -10.04
N ASN A 12 15.33 4.52 -9.75
CA ASN A 12 15.84 5.63 -10.56
C ASN A 12 15.43 5.49 -12.03
N CYS A 13 14.14 5.32 -12.29
CA CYS A 13 13.61 5.14 -13.63
C CYS A 13 12.27 5.86 -13.82
N SER A 14 11.85 6.04 -15.08
CA SER A 14 10.51 6.55 -15.39
C SER A 14 9.46 5.46 -15.24
N ILE A 15 8.20 5.86 -15.00
CA ILE A 15 7.05 4.94 -14.92
C ILE A 15 6.92 4.09 -16.20
N LEU A 16 7.24 4.67 -17.37
CA LEU A 16 7.20 3.96 -18.65
C LEU A 16 8.20 2.79 -18.69
N ASN A 17 9.37 2.96 -18.08
CA ASN A 17 10.41 1.93 -18.02
C ASN A 17 10.26 0.97 -16.83
N LEU A 18 9.36 1.27 -15.90
CA LEU A 18 9.17 0.48 -14.68
C LEU A 18 8.82 -0.99 -14.99
N ALA A 19 8.05 -1.24 -16.05
CA ALA A 19 7.70 -2.60 -16.47
C ALA A 19 8.93 -3.43 -16.84
N ASN A 20 9.86 -2.85 -17.58
CA ASN A 20 11.09 -3.51 -18.01
C ASN A 20 12.00 -3.78 -16.81
N ARG A 21 12.09 -2.83 -15.87
CA ARG A 21 12.86 -2.99 -14.64
C ARG A 21 12.27 -4.09 -13.75
N LEU A 22 10.95 -4.12 -13.58
CA LEU A 22 10.27 -5.14 -12.79
C LEU A 22 10.12 -6.49 -13.52
N ASP A 23 10.53 -6.63 -14.77
CA ASP A 23 10.59 -7.94 -15.44
C ASP A 23 11.80 -8.76 -14.94
N ASP A 24 12.90 -8.08 -14.60
CA ASP A 24 14.06 -8.69 -13.96
C ASP A 24 13.73 -9.22 -12.56
N PRO A 25 13.91 -10.53 -12.29
CA PRO A 25 13.69 -11.11 -10.97
C PRO A 25 14.50 -10.46 -9.86
N GLN A 26 15.76 -10.07 -10.11
CA GLN A 26 16.63 -9.50 -9.07
C GLN A 26 16.13 -8.12 -8.66
N THR A 27 15.74 -7.29 -9.63
CA THR A 27 15.13 -6.00 -9.38
C THR A 27 13.83 -6.13 -8.59
N ARG A 28 12.94 -7.09 -8.92
CA ARG A 28 11.73 -7.33 -8.10
C ARG A 28 12.05 -7.72 -6.66
N ILE A 29 13.06 -8.57 -6.46
CA ILE A 29 13.49 -8.97 -5.11
C ILE A 29 14.01 -7.76 -4.34
N LEU A 30 14.80 -6.89 -4.99
CA LEU A 30 15.33 -5.66 -4.39
C LEU A 30 14.20 -4.71 -3.96
N VAL A 31 13.20 -4.48 -4.84
CA VAL A 31 12.02 -3.69 -4.50
C VAL A 31 11.30 -4.34 -3.32
N LEU A 32 11.02 -5.64 -3.40
CA LEU A 32 10.28 -6.31 -2.33
C LEU A 32 11.00 -6.20 -0.99
N LYS A 33 12.33 -6.34 -0.93
CA LYS A 33 13.11 -6.15 0.31
C LYS A 33 12.93 -4.77 0.95
N ASN A 34 12.70 -3.72 0.16
CA ASN A 34 12.54 -2.35 0.64
C ASN A 34 11.09 -2.00 0.99
N PHE A 35 10.11 -2.68 0.38
CA PHE A 35 8.70 -2.30 0.49
C PHE A 35 7.80 -3.37 1.11
N ILE A 36 8.29 -4.58 1.37
CA ILE A 36 7.53 -5.64 2.06
C ILE A 36 6.98 -5.12 3.40
N ASP A 37 5.78 -5.56 3.76
CA ASP A 37 5.08 -5.22 5.00
C ASP A 37 4.69 -3.75 5.21
N ARG A 38 5.11 -2.83 4.32
CA ARG A 38 4.61 -1.45 4.32
C ARG A 38 3.12 -1.43 4.04
N LYS A 39 2.40 -0.58 4.77
CA LYS A 39 0.96 -0.38 4.60
C LYS A 39 0.69 0.45 3.35
N VAL A 40 -0.23 -0.04 2.53
CA VAL A 40 -0.75 0.64 1.36
C VAL A 40 -2.27 0.71 1.42
N GLN A 41 -2.84 1.69 0.75
CA GLN A 41 -4.25 1.94 0.65
C GLN A 41 -4.68 1.99 -0.82
N THR A 42 -5.87 1.48 -1.13
CA THR A 42 -6.46 1.64 -2.46
C THR A 42 -6.91 3.07 -2.69
N THR A 43 -6.70 3.57 -3.91
CA THR A 43 -7.07 4.96 -4.23
C THR A 43 -8.48 5.08 -4.81
N TYR A 44 -9.26 4.02 -4.67
CA TYR A 44 -10.66 3.89 -5.06
C TYR A 44 -11.44 3.27 -3.90
N LEU A 45 -12.76 3.46 -3.92
CA LEU A 45 -13.67 2.89 -2.95
C LEU A 45 -14.16 1.51 -3.38
N ASN A 46 -14.25 0.59 -2.43
CA ASN A 46 -14.83 -0.74 -2.61
C ASN A 46 -16.39 -0.66 -2.65
N LYS A 47 -17.08 -1.81 -2.59
CA LYS A 47 -18.57 -1.84 -2.56
C LYS A 47 -19.13 -1.10 -1.36
N ASP A 48 -18.41 -1.16 -0.25
CA ASP A 48 -18.82 -0.64 1.05
C ASP A 48 -18.41 0.83 1.22
N LEU A 49 -18.04 1.50 0.12
CA LEU A 49 -17.61 2.89 0.07
C LEU A 49 -16.36 3.18 0.93
N GLN A 50 -15.51 2.18 1.13
CA GLN A 50 -14.28 2.27 1.91
C GLN A 50 -13.04 2.05 1.03
N LYS A 51 -11.94 2.72 1.37
CA LYS A 51 -10.61 2.41 0.83
C LYS A 51 -10.05 1.21 1.60
N GLU A 52 -9.56 0.20 0.89
CA GLU A 52 -8.96 -0.98 1.51
C GLU A 52 -7.50 -0.69 1.88
N ILE A 53 -7.12 -1.03 3.11
CA ILE A 53 -5.74 -0.90 3.61
C ILE A 53 -5.19 -2.30 3.85
N PHE A 54 -3.98 -2.56 3.35
CA PHE A 54 -3.31 -3.84 3.50
C PHE A 54 -1.79 -3.68 3.47
N LYS A 55 -1.06 -4.77 3.75
CA LYS A 55 0.41 -4.79 3.70
C LYS A 55 0.89 -5.41 2.40
N ILE A 56 1.99 -4.87 1.86
CA ILE A 56 2.62 -5.46 0.68
C ILE A 56 3.17 -6.85 1.05
N GLY A 57 2.59 -7.91 0.47
CA GLY A 57 3.05 -9.30 0.62
C GLY A 57 3.87 -9.82 -0.55
N GLY A 58 3.90 -9.09 -1.68
CA GLY A 58 4.62 -9.52 -2.87
C GLY A 58 4.41 -8.62 -4.09
N ILE A 59 5.14 -8.92 -5.16
CA ILE A 59 4.97 -8.32 -6.49
C ILE A 59 4.81 -9.45 -7.49
N THR A 60 3.83 -9.34 -8.38
CA THR A 60 3.58 -10.36 -9.40
C THR A 60 4.67 -10.38 -10.46
N ARG A 61 4.77 -11.48 -11.22
CA ARG A 61 5.73 -11.60 -12.33
C ARG A 61 5.25 -10.99 -13.65
N LYS A 62 3.94 -10.78 -13.79
CA LYS A 62 3.30 -10.30 -15.02
C LYS A 62 2.44 -9.08 -14.72
N GLY A 63 2.13 -8.32 -15.77
CA GLY A 63 1.23 -7.18 -15.70
C GLY A 63 -0.23 -7.52 -15.42
N ALA A 64 -1.00 -6.53 -14.99
CA ALA A 64 -2.44 -6.65 -14.75
C ALA A 64 -3.25 -7.11 -15.98
N ASN A 65 -2.75 -6.86 -17.19
CA ASN A 65 -3.32 -7.33 -18.46
C ASN A 65 -3.10 -8.82 -18.74
N ARG A 66 -2.24 -9.50 -17.97
CA ARG A 66 -1.88 -10.92 -18.19
C ARG A 66 -2.24 -11.81 -17.00
N ILE A 67 -2.51 -11.23 -15.83
CA ILE A 67 -2.89 -11.96 -14.62
C ILE A 67 -4.40 -12.14 -14.56
N ARG A 68 -4.86 -13.35 -14.24
CA ARG A 68 -6.28 -13.66 -14.06
C ARG A 68 -6.76 -13.24 -12.66
N ALA A 69 -7.90 -12.55 -12.59
CA ALA A 69 -8.44 -12.00 -11.34
C ALA A 69 -9.02 -13.07 -10.40
N TYR A 70 -9.61 -14.12 -10.96
CA TYR A 70 -10.33 -15.14 -10.19
C TYR A 70 -9.69 -16.55 -10.29
N GLY A 71 -8.41 -16.61 -10.64
CA GLY A 71 -7.72 -17.86 -10.91
C GLY A 71 -8.24 -18.54 -12.19
N HIS A 72 -8.34 -19.87 -12.19
CA HIS A 72 -8.78 -20.65 -13.35
C HIS A 72 -10.31 -20.85 -13.30
N LEU A 73 -11.04 -19.88 -13.81
CA LEU A 73 -12.43 -20.09 -14.19
C LEU A 73 -12.48 -20.93 -15.48
N ARG A 74 -13.63 -21.53 -15.83
CA ARG A 74 -13.82 -22.15 -17.15
C ARG A 74 -13.41 -21.14 -18.23
N SER A 75 -12.70 -21.60 -19.28
CA SER A 75 -11.96 -20.78 -20.25
C SER A 75 -12.69 -19.52 -20.73
N SER A 76 -14.00 -19.62 -20.97
CA SER A 76 -14.90 -18.54 -21.40
C SER A 76 -15.05 -17.37 -20.39
N PHE A 77 -14.55 -17.51 -19.17
CA PHE A 77 -14.66 -16.52 -18.09
C PHE A 77 -13.29 -16.07 -17.54
N ASN A 78 -12.21 -16.26 -18.30
CA ASN A 78 -10.90 -15.75 -17.92
C ASN A 78 -10.87 -14.21 -17.97
N VAL A 79 -11.13 -13.58 -16.84
CA VAL A 79 -11.06 -12.12 -16.68
C VAL A 79 -9.68 -11.75 -16.13
N THR A 80 -8.97 -10.87 -16.83
CA THR A 80 -7.70 -10.32 -16.35
C THR A 80 -7.93 -9.29 -15.24
N ILE A 81 -6.92 -9.00 -14.43
CA ILE A 81 -7.00 -7.95 -13.40
C ILE A 81 -7.40 -6.61 -14.04
N SER A 82 -6.82 -6.26 -15.19
CA SER A 82 -7.18 -5.02 -15.90
C SER A 82 -8.67 -4.95 -16.29
N GLN A 83 -9.23 -6.06 -16.79
CA GLN A 83 -10.64 -6.15 -17.16
C GLN A 83 -11.56 -6.18 -15.93
N HIS A 84 -11.12 -6.82 -14.85
CA HIS A 84 -11.82 -6.81 -13.57
C HIS A 84 -11.95 -5.38 -13.05
N PHE A 85 -10.86 -4.61 -13.02
CA PHE A 85 -10.88 -3.22 -12.57
C PHE A 85 -11.79 -2.33 -13.43
N TYR A 86 -11.76 -2.52 -14.75
CA TYR A 86 -12.65 -1.80 -15.65
C TYR A 86 -14.13 -2.13 -15.42
N SER A 87 -14.48 -3.41 -15.35
CA SER A 87 -15.87 -3.84 -15.20
C SER A 87 -16.44 -3.54 -13.80
N ARG A 88 -15.66 -3.85 -12.76
CA ARG A 88 -16.11 -3.84 -11.38
C ARG A 88 -16.03 -2.47 -10.72
N HIS A 89 -14.94 -1.73 -10.99
CA HIS A 89 -14.64 -0.45 -10.36
C HIS A 89 -14.80 0.73 -11.31
N ARG A 90 -15.07 0.49 -12.61
CA ARG A 90 -15.10 1.53 -13.66
C ARG A 90 -13.76 2.27 -13.79
N ILE A 91 -12.66 1.59 -13.45
CA ILE A 91 -11.30 2.13 -13.53
C ILE A 91 -10.62 1.56 -14.78
N ARG A 92 -10.32 2.45 -15.74
CA ARG A 92 -9.45 2.12 -16.87
C ARG A 92 -8.00 2.35 -16.44
N LEU A 93 -7.24 1.26 -16.33
CA LEU A 93 -5.84 1.36 -15.94
C LEU A 93 -5.02 2.11 -16.99
N ARG A 94 -4.12 2.99 -16.57
CA ARG A 94 -3.20 3.71 -17.46
C ARG A 94 -2.03 2.84 -17.89
N TYR A 95 -1.56 2.00 -16.97
CA TYR A 95 -0.40 1.14 -17.13
C TYR A 95 -0.76 -0.33 -16.88
N PRO A 96 -1.69 -0.92 -17.66
CA PRO A 96 -2.18 -2.28 -17.43
C PRO A 96 -1.09 -3.35 -17.62
N TYR A 97 0.04 -3.02 -18.25
CA TYR A 97 1.19 -3.89 -18.44
C TYR A 97 2.12 -3.96 -17.23
N LEU A 98 1.98 -3.05 -16.24
CA LEU A 98 2.76 -3.08 -15.01
C LEU A 98 2.31 -4.19 -14.07
N ASN A 99 3.28 -4.71 -13.32
CA ASN A 99 3.10 -5.71 -12.27
C ASN A 99 2.07 -5.23 -11.23
N CYS A 100 1.54 -6.18 -10.47
CA CYS A 100 0.59 -5.96 -9.40
C CYS A 100 1.28 -6.19 -8.04
N ILE A 101 0.82 -5.48 -7.02
CA ILE A 101 1.10 -5.81 -5.62
C ILE A 101 0.21 -6.99 -5.21
N ILE A 102 0.77 -7.88 -4.40
CA ILE A 102 0.08 -9.04 -3.82
C ILE A 102 -0.25 -8.72 -2.36
N ASP A 103 -1.53 -8.75 -2.02
CA ASP A 103 -1.98 -8.89 -0.63
C ASP A 103 -2.03 -10.38 -0.30
N ARG A 104 -1.06 -10.85 0.49
CA ARG A 104 -0.96 -12.25 0.91
C ARG A 104 -1.73 -12.42 2.21
N LYS A 105 -2.88 -13.10 2.12
CA LYS A 105 -3.69 -13.41 3.27
C LYS A 105 -3.47 -14.84 3.71
N ILE A 106 -3.25 -15.04 5.01
CA ILE A 106 -3.12 -16.38 5.59
C ILE A 106 -4.51 -17.05 5.48
N TYR A 107 -4.56 -18.23 4.86
CA TYR A 107 -5.78 -19.03 4.64
C TYR A 107 -6.79 -18.49 3.61
N GLU A 108 -6.52 -17.37 2.96
CA GLU A 108 -7.33 -16.88 1.82
C GLU A 108 -6.53 -16.95 0.51
N LYS A 109 -7.22 -16.79 -0.62
CA LYS A 109 -6.55 -16.61 -1.91
C LYS A 109 -5.87 -15.24 -1.96
N ASP A 110 -4.66 -15.20 -2.50
CA ASP A 110 -3.95 -13.97 -2.81
C ASP A 110 -4.83 -13.00 -3.61
N ARG A 111 -4.79 -11.72 -3.23
CA ARG A 111 -5.44 -10.63 -3.96
C ARG A 111 -4.38 -9.82 -4.70
N PHE A 112 -4.73 -9.38 -5.91
CA PHE A 112 -3.80 -8.67 -6.78
C PHE A 112 -4.32 -7.26 -7.08
N TYR A 113 -3.49 -6.26 -6.78
CA TYR A 113 -3.81 -4.86 -6.98
C TYR A 113 -2.81 -4.24 -7.96
N PRO A 114 -3.25 -3.63 -9.07
CA PRO A 114 -2.35 -2.87 -9.94
C PRO A 114 -1.54 -1.85 -9.14
N ILE A 115 -0.23 -1.75 -9.36
CA ILE A 115 0.63 -0.80 -8.61
C ILE A 115 0.09 0.64 -8.74
N GLU A 116 -0.49 0.96 -9.90
CA GLU A 116 -1.04 2.28 -10.18
C GLU A 116 -2.29 2.65 -9.38
N VAL A 117 -2.94 1.76 -8.63
CA VAL A 117 -4.16 2.07 -7.83
C VAL A 117 -3.89 2.13 -6.32
N LEU A 118 -2.61 2.21 -5.93
CA LEU A 118 -2.18 2.18 -4.54
C LEU A 118 -1.42 3.44 -4.12
N GLU A 119 -1.57 3.80 -2.85
CA GLU A 119 -0.80 4.82 -2.14
C GLU A 119 -0.25 4.27 -0.83
N PHE A 120 0.97 4.64 -0.45
CA PHE A 120 1.48 4.35 0.88
C PHE A 120 0.71 5.15 1.92
N VAL A 121 0.45 4.51 3.06
CA VAL A 121 -0.19 5.13 4.21
C VAL A 121 0.89 5.75 5.08
N ASP A 122 0.85 7.07 5.24
CA ASP A 122 1.78 7.79 6.12
C ASP A 122 1.40 7.51 7.59
N GLU A 123 2.34 6.99 8.39
CA GLU A 123 2.07 6.58 9.77
C GLU A 123 1.66 7.76 10.67
N GLU A 124 2.10 8.98 10.33
CA GLU A 124 1.77 10.22 11.05
C GLU A 124 0.29 10.63 10.93
N SER A 125 -0.44 10.11 9.94
CA SER A 125 -1.84 10.48 9.71
C SER A 125 -2.84 9.70 10.58
N GLN A 126 -2.39 8.69 11.35
CA GLN A 126 -3.27 7.78 12.08
C GLN A 126 -3.66 8.27 13.49
N ASN A 127 -3.13 9.40 13.96
CA ASN A 127 -3.43 9.93 15.29
C ASN A 127 -4.57 10.97 15.35
N VAL A 128 -5.21 11.34 14.23
CA VAL A 128 -6.18 12.47 14.24
C VAL A 128 -7.65 12.02 14.11
N THR A 129 -7.94 10.78 13.74
CA THR A 129 -9.32 10.36 13.42
C THR A 129 -10.07 9.65 14.57
N SER A 130 -9.59 9.76 15.82
CA SER A 130 -10.26 9.19 17.01
C SER A 130 -10.87 10.23 17.97
N LEU A 131 -10.81 11.54 17.67
CA LEU A 131 -11.27 12.58 18.62
C LEU A 131 -12.37 13.53 18.11
N SER A 132 -12.90 13.37 16.90
CA SER A 132 -13.84 14.34 16.33
C SER A 132 -15.34 14.06 16.55
N SER A 133 -15.74 13.35 17.62
CA SER A 133 -17.17 13.11 17.91
C SER A 133 -17.63 13.42 19.33
N LYS A 134 -16.82 14.06 20.19
CA LYS A 134 -17.23 14.33 21.58
C LYS A 134 -16.99 15.72 22.18
N PHE A 135 -16.55 16.74 21.44
CA PHE A 135 -16.33 18.05 22.05
C PHE A 135 -16.85 19.21 21.19
N PHE A 136 -18.17 19.31 21.10
CA PHE A 136 -18.84 20.61 21.02
C PHE A 136 -19.49 20.86 22.37
N ASN A 137 -18.82 21.63 23.23
CA ASN A 137 -19.43 22.72 23.98
C ASN A 137 -18.37 23.57 24.67
N ASN A 138 -18.51 24.87 24.42
CA ASN A 138 -17.75 26.02 24.89
C ASN A 138 -17.33 25.98 26.37
N VAL A 139 -16.16 26.54 26.71
CA VAL A 139 -16.02 27.85 27.39
C VAL A 139 -14.52 28.20 27.65
N LYS A 140 -14.12 29.31 27.02
CA LYS A 140 -13.16 30.40 27.35
C LYS A 140 -12.25 30.38 28.62
N ILE A 141 -10.97 30.74 28.35
CA ILE A 141 -10.08 31.75 28.98
C ILE A 141 -8.89 31.31 29.90
N SER A 142 -7.69 31.51 29.32
CA SER A 142 -6.37 31.98 29.81
C SER A 142 -5.49 31.18 30.79
N PRO A 143 -4.13 31.34 30.73
CA PRO A 143 -3.14 30.32 31.05
C PRO A 143 -2.40 30.55 32.38
N PRO A 144 -1.55 29.59 32.79
CA PRO A 144 -0.34 29.94 33.52
C PRO A 144 0.94 29.34 32.90
N ASN A 145 2.01 30.12 33.03
CA ASN A 145 3.42 29.86 32.73
C ASN A 145 4.06 28.78 33.63
N CYS A 146 5.33 28.48 33.31
CA CYS A 146 6.38 27.75 34.06
C CYS A 146 6.38 26.23 33.82
N SER A 147 7.51 25.56 33.59
CA SER A 147 8.93 25.93 33.44
C SER A 147 9.66 24.72 32.84
N GLU A 148 10.88 24.94 32.34
CA GLU A 148 11.86 23.90 32.00
C GLU A 148 12.22 23.06 33.24
N ASP A 149 12.40 21.75 33.06
CA ASP A 149 13.60 20.99 33.47
C ASP A 149 13.37 19.46 33.49
N GLU A 150 14.38 18.75 32.97
CA GLU A 150 14.86 17.39 33.29
C GLU A 150 13.93 16.16 33.07
N MET A 151 14.31 15.25 32.17
CA MET A 151 15.12 14.09 32.60
C MET A 151 15.59 13.19 31.44
N GLU A 152 16.74 12.62 31.72
CA GLU A 152 17.73 11.94 30.90
C GLU A 152 17.44 10.43 30.72
N ILE A 153 17.79 9.91 29.53
CA ILE A 153 18.34 8.57 29.19
C ILE A 153 17.78 7.30 29.88
N TYR A 154 17.35 6.34 29.05
CA TYR A 154 17.71 4.92 29.26
C TYR A 154 18.09 4.25 27.93
N ARG A 155 19.41 4.16 27.69
CA ARG A 155 20.02 3.08 26.88
C ARG A 155 20.28 1.93 27.85
N GLY A 156 19.78 0.74 27.54
CA GLY A 156 20.06 -0.48 28.28
C GLY A 156 20.10 -1.66 27.33
N ASP A 157 21.31 -2.19 27.17
CA ASP A 157 21.68 -3.35 26.37
C ASP A 157 20.84 -4.59 26.67
N LEU A 158 20.52 -5.36 25.62
CA LEU A 158 20.26 -6.79 25.73
C LEU A 158 21.14 -7.53 24.72
N SER A 159 22.42 -7.62 25.06
CA SER A 159 23.27 -8.70 24.62
C SER A 159 23.19 -9.86 25.62
N GLN A 160 23.23 -11.07 25.06
CA GLN A 160 23.59 -12.37 25.65
C GLN A 160 22.44 -13.35 25.96
N ASN A 161 22.50 -14.42 25.14
CA ASN A 161 22.53 -15.83 25.51
C ASN A 161 21.35 -16.36 26.31
N TRP A 162 20.51 -17.20 25.67
CA TRP A 162 20.47 -18.66 25.86
C TRP A 162 20.00 -19.32 24.55
#